data_AF-A0A7J9XCN9-F1
#
_entry.id   AF-A0A7J9XCN9-F1
#
_cell.length_a   1.000
_cell.length_b   1.000
_cell.length_c   1.000
_cell.angle_alpha   90.00
_cell.angle_beta   90.00
_cell.angle_gamma   90.00
#
_symmetry.space_group_name_H-M   'P 1'
#
loop_
_entity.id
_entity.type
_entity.pdbx_description
1 polymer ?
#
loop_
_entity_poly.entity_id
_entity_poly.type
_entity_poly.pdbx_seq_one_letter_code
_entity_poly.pdbx_strand_id
1 'polypeptide(L)'
;MKGTPKRSSVLNLEIDEITANWDAAVTGMAEGLRLLQDECGVLTLKWLGCTTMLLTLAAVRDRVSRAAGPAIGHRRAKLKRWFWCSAFAGAYENAPNTVTEQDVVALRRWLDGGEAPAVVADFSFEARWWRGVSYRNRALYRSTIALTMRGTPLDFHQGRKLTKAVIDGDSVDDHHIFPRGFLEDSRQAGPVDSVLNHTLIDKITNIRIGKKAPSVYIQDMATELGEKLVMEILESHGLPGDVNGSLRSNDFAAFSPGGSRT
;
A
#
# COMPACT_ATOMS: atom_id res chain seq x y z
N MET A 1 -13.99 23.81 11.72
CA MET A 1 -12.63 24.31 11.43
C MET A 1 -12.67 25.14 10.17
N LYS A 2 -12.43 26.46 10.30
CA LYS A 2 -11.99 27.30 9.20
C LYS A 2 -10.46 27.30 9.28
N GLY A 3 -9.78 26.80 8.27
CA GLY A 3 -8.33 26.73 8.30
C GLY A 3 -7.79 25.84 7.19
N THR A 4 -6.78 26.33 6.50
CA THR A 4 -6.02 25.53 5.53
C THR A 4 -4.87 24.82 6.24
N PRO A 5 -4.42 23.63 5.81
CA PRO A 5 -3.22 22.97 6.36
C PRO A 5 -1.91 23.69 5.96
N LYS A 6 -1.97 24.95 5.55
CA LYS A 6 -0.81 25.77 5.20
C LYS A 6 -0.09 26.21 6.47
N ARG A 7 1.23 26.28 6.39
CA ARG A 7 2.10 26.69 7.50
C ARG A 7 1.66 28.02 8.13
N SER A 8 1.29 29.01 7.32
CA SER A 8 0.82 30.31 7.81
C SER A 8 -0.45 30.20 8.65
N SER A 9 -1.40 29.35 8.26
CA SER A 9 -2.60 29.08 9.07
C SER A 9 -2.26 28.40 10.39
N VAL A 10 -1.35 27.43 10.38
CA VAL A 10 -0.93 26.71 11.60
C VAL A 10 -0.22 27.63 12.59
N LEU A 11 0.65 28.52 12.11
CA LEU A 11 1.38 29.48 12.95
C LEU A 11 0.48 30.55 13.59
N ASN A 12 -0.71 30.76 13.05
CA ASN A 12 -1.68 31.73 13.53
C ASN A 12 -2.83 31.08 14.33
N LEU A 13 -2.70 29.82 14.73
CA LEU A 13 -3.70 29.16 15.57
C LEU A 13 -3.60 29.68 17.01
N GLU A 14 -4.74 30.10 17.56
CA GLU A 14 -4.83 30.52 18.95
C GLU A 14 -4.77 29.31 19.88
N ILE A 15 -4.15 29.48 21.07
CA ILE A 15 -3.99 28.41 22.06
C ILE A 15 -5.34 27.78 22.45
N ASP A 16 -6.37 28.62 22.59
CA ASP A 16 -7.72 28.18 22.93
C ASP A 16 -8.33 27.29 21.83
N GLU A 17 -8.08 27.61 20.56
CA GLU A 17 -8.53 26.79 19.43
C GLU A 17 -7.81 25.44 19.40
N ILE A 18 -6.49 25.43 19.66
CA ILE A 18 -5.71 24.19 19.74
C ILE A 18 -6.24 23.32 20.87
N THR A 19 -6.36 23.89 22.07
CA THR A 19 -6.80 23.16 23.27
C THR A 19 -8.21 22.58 23.08
N ALA A 20 -9.14 23.36 22.52
CA ALA A 20 -10.51 22.91 22.30
C ALA A 20 -10.63 21.78 21.25
N ASN A 21 -9.67 21.65 20.33
CA ASN A 21 -9.75 20.67 19.23
C ASN A 21 -8.74 19.51 19.37
N TRP A 22 -7.85 19.55 20.36
CA TRP A 22 -6.76 18.59 20.53
C TRP A 22 -7.24 17.14 20.57
N ASP A 23 -8.15 16.82 21.49
CA ASP A 23 -8.64 15.45 21.67
C ASP A 23 -9.37 14.94 20.44
N ALA A 24 -10.14 15.80 19.78
CA ALA A 24 -10.84 15.45 18.55
C ALA A 24 -9.88 15.15 17.40
N ALA A 25 -8.79 15.92 17.29
CA ALA A 25 -7.74 15.71 16.29
C ALA A 25 -6.96 14.41 16.55
N VAL A 26 -6.51 14.17 17.79
CA VAL A 26 -5.81 12.95 18.19
C VAL A 26 -6.68 11.72 17.96
N THR A 27 -7.95 11.77 18.36
CA THR A 27 -8.89 10.68 18.14
C THR A 27 -9.14 10.44 16.65
N GLY A 28 -9.25 11.51 15.85
CA GLY A 28 -9.33 11.44 14.39
C GLY A 28 -8.17 10.72 13.74
N MET A 29 -6.95 11.07 14.13
CA MET A 29 -5.75 10.41 13.63
C MET A 29 -5.71 8.94 14.07
N ALA A 30 -6.02 8.63 15.33
CA ALA A 30 -6.02 7.26 15.83
C ALA A 30 -7.06 6.37 15.13
N GLU A 31 -8.27 6.87 14.89
CA GLU A 31 -9.30 6.16 14.12
C GLU A 31 -8.93 6.00 12.65
N GLY A 32 -8.33 7.04 12.03
CA GLY A 32 -7.82 6.97 10.67
C GLY A 32 -6.71 5.92 10.51
N LEU A 33 -5.75 5.90 11.43
CA LEU A 33 -4.68 4.90 11.46
C LEU A 33 -5.24 3.48 11.61
N ARG A 34 -6.19 3.27 12.54
CA ARG A 34 -6.86 1.97 12.70
C ARG A 34 -7.57 1.52 11.42
N LEU A 35 -8.30 2.41 10.76
CA LEU A 35 -8.95 2.07 9.48
C LEU A 35 -7.92 1.66 8.41
N LEU A 36 -6.80 2.38 8.30
CA LEU A 36 -5.75 2.07 7.33
C LEU A 36 -5.01 0.76 7.65
N GLN A 37 -4.76 0.51 8.93
CA GLN A 37 -4.08 -0.69 9.41
C GLN A 37 -4.97 -1.93 9.26
N ASP A 38 -6.19 -1.88 9.80
CA ASP A 38 -7.08 -3.03 9.91
C ASP A 38 -7.73 -3.40 8.57
N GLU A 39 -7.98 -2.41 7.70
CA GLU A 39 -8.77 -2.63 6.50
C GLU A 39 -8.05 -2.31 5.18
N CYS A 40 -6.91 -1.61 5.21
CA CYS A 40 -6.16 -1.22 4.02
C CYS A 40 -4.74 -1.81 3.94
N GLY A 41 -4.32 -2.61 4.93
CA GLY A 41 -2.99 -3.25 4.92
C GLY A 41 -1.82 -2.28 5.14
N VAL A 42 -2.09 -1.06 5.63
CA VAL A 42 -1.03 -0.11 6.01
C VAL A 42 -0.53 -0.45 7.40
N LEU A 43 0.29 -1.49 7.49
CA LEU A 43 0.69 -2.06 8.78
C LEU A 43 1.71 -1.19 9.52
N THR A 44 2.52 -0.39 8.84
CA THR A 44 3.47 0.53 9.50
C THR A 44 3.46 1.89 8.80
N LEU A 45 3.93 2.94 9.50
CA LEU A 45 4.05 4.28 8.93
C LEU A 45 4.96 4.33 7.69
N LYS A 46 5.93 3.40 7.56
CA LYS A 46 6.78 3.24 6.37
C LYS A 46 5.94 3.02 5.11
N TRP A 47 4.84 2.30 5.23
CA TRP A 47 3.95 1.91 4.14
C TRP A 47 2.75 2.85 3.96
N LEU A 48 2.67 3.93 4.73
CA LEU A 48 1.69 4.97 4.49
C LEU A 48 2.09 5.76 3.24
N GLY A 49 1.24 5.71 2.21
CA GLY A 49 1.48 6.37 0.92
C GLY A 49 1.67 7.88 1.05
N CYS A 50 0.77 8.55 1.77
CA CYS A 50 0.89 9.97 2.06
C CYS A 50 0.29 10.32 3.43
N THR A 51 1.05 11.04 4.27
CA THR A 51 0.64 11.43 5.62
C THR A 51 -0.53 12.40 5.62
N THR A 52 -0.68 13.25 4.60
CA THR A 52 -1.82 14.18 4.53
C THR A 52 -3.14 13.47 4.27
N MET A 53 -3.14 12.27 3.65
CA MET A 53 -4.36 11.48 3.54
C MET A 53 -4.88 11.05 4.91
N LEU A 54 -3.99 10.77 5.87
CA LEU A 54 -4.38 10.52 7.26
C LEU A 54 -5.03 11.74 7.90
N LEU A 55 -4.52 12.95 7.61
CA LEU A 55 -5.12 14.21 8.07
C LEU A 55 -6.52 14.38 7.48
N THR A 56 -6.70 14.08 6.19
CA THR A 56 -8.02 14.11 5.54
C THR A 56 -9.01 13.15 6.22
N LEU A 57 -8.59 11.91 6.53
CA LEU A 57 -9.41 10.94 7.26
C LEU A 57 -9.78 11.46 8.66
N ALA A 58 -8.80 11.99 9.40
CA ALA A 58 -9.01 12.55 10.72
C ALA A 58 -10.00 13.74 10.69
N ALA A 59 -9.93 14.59 9.67
CA ALA A 59 -10.77 15.77 9.53
C ALA A 59 -12.25 15.44 9.17
N VAL A 60 -12.54 14.23 8.72
CA VAL A 60 -13.91 13.79 8.38
C VAL A 60 -14.46 12.70 9.31
N ARG A 61 -13.70 12.31 10.34
CA ARG A 61 -14.08 11.32 11.37
C ARG A 61 -15.48 11.55 11.93
N ASP A 62 -15.82 12.81 12.19
CA ASP A 62 -17.06 13.19 12.85
C ASP A 62 -18.31 12.80 12.04
N ARG A 63 -18.15 12.56 10.73
CA ARG A 63 -19.22 12.04 9.89
C ARG A 63 -19.39 10.54 10.06
N VAL A 64 -18.34 9.80 10.34
CA VAL A 64 -18.47 8.37 10.66
C VAL A 64 -19.05 8.19 12.06
N SER A 65 -18.52 8.91 13.06
CA SER A 65 -18.94 8.74 14.47
C SER A 65 -20.37 9.17 14.76
N ARG A 66 -20.95 10.08 13.95
CA ARG A 66 -22.35 10.50 14.05
C ARG A 66 -23.35 9.59 13.34
N ALA A 67 -22.88 8.60 12.58
CA ALA A 67 -23.78 7.61 12.00
C ALA A 67 -24.23 6.58 13.05
N ALA A 68 -25.38 5.95 12.81
CA ALA A 68 -25.88 4.85 13.62
C ALA A 68 -26.18 3.63 12.74
N GLY A 69 -26.05 2.43 13.34
CA GLY A 69 -26.37 1.17 12.67
C GLY A 69 -25.55 0.94 11.37
N PRO A 70 -26.17 0.33 10.33
CA PRO A 70 -25.49 0.00 9.07
C PRO A 70 -24.85 1.18 8.35
N ALA A 71 -25.29 2.42 8.60
CA ALA A 71 -24.73 3.62 8.00
C ALA A 71 -23.24 3.83 8.36
N ILE A 72 -22.80 3.33 9.53
CA ILE A 72 -21.39 3.37 9.94
C ILE A 72 -20.53 2.59 8.93
N GLY A 73 -20.91 1.35 8.63
CA GLY A 73 -20.21 0.50 7.66
C GLY A 73 -20.19 1.10 6.26
N HIS A 74 -21.31 1.68 5.82
CA HIS A 74 -21.40 2.36 4.53
C HIS A 74 -20.46 3.58 4.42
N ARG A 75 -20.39 4.43 5.46
CA ARG A 75 -19.47 5.57 5.51
C ARG A 75 -18.01 5.13 5.56
N ARG A 76 -17.68 4.07 6.31
CA ARG A 76 -16.33 3.47 6.30
C ARG A 76 -15.94 2.94 4.91
N ALA A 77 -16.86 2.28 4.21
CA ALA A 77 -16.62 1.78 2.85
C ALA A 77 -16.33 2.92 1.86
N LYS A 78 -17.03 4.06 1.97
CA LYS A 78 -16.73 5.27 1.19
C LYS A 78 -15.33 5.80 1.47
N LEU A 79 -14.90 5.89 2.73
CA LEU A 79 -13.55 6.32 3.09
C LEU A 79 -12.47 5.40 2.53
N LYS A 80 -12.66 4.07 2.60
CA LYS A 80 -11.72 3.11 1.98
C LYS A 80 -11.65 3.29 0.47
N ARG A 81 -12.80 3.46 -0.19
CA ARG A 81 -12.84 3.70 -1.65
C ARG A 81 -12.09 4.97 -2.02
N TRP A 82 -12.31 6.07 -1.29
CA TRP A 82 -11.55 7.30 -1.49
C TRP A 82 -10.04 7.09 -1.25
N PHE A 83 -9.64 6.42 -0.18
CA PHE A 83 -8.23 6.15 0.11
C PHE A 83 -7.56 5.46 -1.09
N TRP A 84 -8.15 4.37 -1.60
CA TRP A 84 -7.57 3.62 -2.72
C TRP A 84 -7.55 4.43 -4.02
N CYS A 85 -8.65 5.11 -4.37
CA CYS A 85 -8.70 5.94 -5.57
C CYS A 85 -7.67 7.07 -5.52
N SER A 86 -7.58 7.78 -4.40
CA SER A 86 -6.63 8.89 -4.21
C SER A 86 -5.17 8.43 -4.21
N ALA A 87 -4.88 7.30 -3.57
CA ALA A 87 -3.54 6.72 -3.53
C ALA A 87 -3.09 6.26 -4.92
N PHE A 88 -3.95 5.53 -5.64
CA PHE A 88 -3.62 4.98 -6.95
C PHE A 88 -3.68 6.01 -8.09
N ALA A 89 -4.45 7.09 -7.94
CA ALA A 89 -4.41 8.23 -8.85
C ALA A 89 -3.19 9.13 -8.60
N GLY A 90 -2.40 8.90 -7.54
CA GLY A 90 -1.29 9.79 -7.17
C GLY A 90 -1.76 11.20 -6.80
N ALA A 91 -3.02 11.36 -6.37
CA ALA A 91 -3.65 12.68 -6.20
C ALA A 91 -2.88 13.60 -5.24
N TYR A 92 -2.18 13.01 -4.27
CA TYR A 92 -1.44 13.73 -3.24
C TYR A 92 0.05 13.95 -3.56
N GLU A 93 0.56 13.58 -4.73
CA GLU A 93 2.00 13.66 -5.03
C GLU A 93 2.53 15.10 -5.20
N ASN A 94 1.76 15.98 -5.85
CA ASN A 94 2.25 17.32 -6.23
C ASN A 94 1.78 18.45 -5.31
N ALA A 95 0.54 18.39 -4.81
CA ALA A 95 -0.06 19.46 -4.02
C ALA A 95 -0.89 18.93 -2.83
N PRO A 96 -0.28 18.14 -1.92
CA PRO A 96 -1.01 17.40 -0.89
C PRO A 96 -1.88 18.28 0.01
N ASN A 97 -1.44 19.50 0.34
CA ASN A 97 -2.23 20.43 1.17
C ASN A 97 -3.46 20.96 0.44
N THR A 98 -3.32 21.37 -0.82
CA THR A 98 -4.45 21.84 -1.64
C THR A 98 -5.47 20.72 -1.85
N VAL A 99 -5.01 19.51 -2.13
CA VAL A 99 -5.89 18.34 -2.30
C VAL A 99 -6.57 17.99 -0.97
N THR A 100 -5.87 18.08 0.16
CA THR A 100 -6.48 17.92 1.50
C THR A 100 -7.64 18.90 1.71
N GLU A 101 -7.45 20.19 1.41
CA GLU A 101 -8.51 21.21 1.56
C GLU A 101 -9.75 20.86 0.74
N GLN A 102 -9.55 20.45 -0.52
CA GLN A 102 -10.61 20.07 -1.44
C GLN A 102 -11.32 18.78 -0.99
N ASP A 103 -10.56 17.76 -0.66
CA ASP A 103 -11.08 16.44 -0.28
C ASP A 103 -11.85 16.48 1.04
N VAL A 104 -11.41 17.25 2.04
CA VAL A 104 -12.16 17.37 3.31
C VAL A 104 -13.59 17.88 3.05
N VAL A 105 -13.75 18.87 2.18
CA VAL A 105 -15.07 19.41 1.81
C VAL A 105 -15.87 18.37 1.01
N ALA A 106 -15.26 17.78 -0.02
CA ALA A 106 -15.92 16.80 -0.90
C ALA A 106 -16.36 15.55 -0.14
N LEU A 107 -15.49 15.02 0.75
CA LEU A 107 -15.79 13.85 1.57
C LEU A 107 -16.91 14.10 2.57
N ARG A 108 -16.93 15.27 3.23
CA ARG A 108 -18.04 15.62 4.14
C ARG A 108 -19.38 15.59 3.40
N ARG A 109 -19.44 16.23 2.21
CA ARG A 109 -20.63 16.19 1.35
C ARG A 109 -21.01 14.77 0.95
N TRP A 110 -20.04 13.96 0.52
CA TRP A 110 -20.30 12.59 0.07
C TRP A 110 -20.77 11.65 1.19
N LEU A 111 -20.20 11.78 2.40
CA LEU A 111 -20.58 11.00 3.57
C LEU A 111 -21.98 11.37 4.10
N ASP A 112 -22.43 12.60 3.84
CA ASP A 112 -23.78 13.09 4.16
C ASP A 112 -24.80 12.81 3.04
N GLY A 113 -24.43 12.02 2.03
CA GLY A 113 -25.34 11.56 0.98
C GLY A 113 -25.25 12.30 -0.36
N GLY A 114 -24.32 13.25 -0.50
CA GLY A 114 -24.04 13.92 -1.76
C GLY A 114 -23.26 13.06 -2.77
N GLU A 115 -22.72 13.71 -3.79
CA GLU A 115 -21.93 13.09 -4.86
C GLU A 115 -20.52 12.70 -4.39
N ALA A 116 -19.93 11.71 -5.08
CA ALA A 116 -18.57 11.28 -4.80
C ALA A 116 -17.54 12.37 -5.19
N PRO A 117 -16.39 12.45 -4.50
CA PRO A 117 -15.27 13.27 -4.95
C PRO A 117 -14.83 12.87 -6.37
N ALA A 118 -14.35 13.82 -7.16
CA ALA A 118 -13.91 13.60 -8.55
C ALA A 118 -12.90 12.44 -8.64
N VAL A 119 -11.91 12.40 -7.73
CA VAL A 119 -10.91 11.31 -7.67
C VAL A 119 -11.52 9.91 -7.53
N VAL A 120 -12.73 9.79 -6.96
CA VAL A 120 -13.47 8.52 -6.85
C VAL A 120 -14.38 8.28 -8.05
N ALA A 121 -15.03 9.33 -8.55
CA ALA A 121 -15.96 9.24 -9.68
C ALA A 121 -15.22 8.91 -10.99
N ASP A 122 -14.06 9.53 -11.19
CA ASP A 122 -13.28 9.48 -12.42
C ASP A 122 -12.14 8.45 -12.37
N PHE A 123 -12.04 7.70 -11.27
CA PHE A 123 -10.97 6.71 -11.11
C PHE A 123 -11.04 5.64 -12.19
N SER A 124 -9.92 5.45 -12.90
CA SER A 124 -9.72 4.35 -13.82
C SER A 124 -8.42 3.62 -13.48
N PHE A 125 -8.42 2.30 -13.67
CA PHE A 125 -7.27 1.46 -13.43
C PHE A 125 -6.80 0.84 -14.75
N GLU A 126 -5.50 0.98 -15.00
CA GLU A 126 -4.84 0.41 -16.17
C GLU A 126 -3.56 -0.31 -15.70
N ALA A 127 -3.60 -1.64 -15.69
CA ALA A 127 -2.55 -2.47 -15.11
C ALA A 127 -1.16 -2.21 -15.73
N ARG A 128 -1.09 -1.85 -17.02
CA ARG A 128 0.19 -1.62 -17.71
C ARG A 128 1.00 -0.45 -17.12
N TRP A 129 0.34 0.51 -16.46
CA TRP A 129 1.01 1.66 -15.84
C TRP A 129 1.85 1.27 -14.62
N TRP A 130 1.52 0.17 -13.94
CA TRP A 130 2.25 -0.28 -12.74
C TRP A 130 3.68 -0.75 -13.06
N ARG A 131 3.98 -1.04 -14.32
CA ARG A 131 5.36 -1.29 -14.79
C ARG A 131 6.29 -0.09 -14.52
N GLY A 132 5.75 1.13 -14.59
CA GLY A 132 6.50 2.36 -14.34
C GLY A 132 6.54 2.78 -12.87
N VAL A 133 5.69 2.19 -12.03
CA VAL A 133 5.61 2.54 -10.60
C VAL A 133 6.85 2.00 -9.91
N SER A 134 7.69 2.91 -9.43
CA SER A 134 8.92 2.61 -8.68
C SER A 134 8.99 3.48 -7.41
N TYR A 135 10.10 3.46 -6.68
CA TYR A 135 10.32 4.36 -5.53
C TYR A 135 10.16 5.85 -5.84
N ARG A 136 10.19 6.26 -7.12
CA ARG A 136 9.90 7.64 -7.55
C ARG A 136 8.42 8.01 -7.33
N ASN A 137 7.51 7.04 -7.43
CA ASN A 137 6.07 7.19 -7.23
C ASN A 137 5.70 6.71 -5.81
N ARG A 138 6.23 7.39 -4.79
CA ARG A 138 6.20 6.89 -3.40
C ARG A 138 4.79 6.51 -2.93
N ALA A 139 3.77 7.30 -3.28
CA ALA A 139 2.41 7.06 -2.85
C ALA A 139 1.84 5.80 -3.51
N LEU A 140 1.96 5.66 -4.83
CA LEU A 140 1.50 4.48 -5.57
C LEU A 140 2.27 3.23 -5.14
N TYR A 141 3.59 3.33 -5.01
CA TYR A 141 4.47 2.23 -4.60
C TYR A 141 4.04 1.66 -3.25
N ARG A 142 4.00 2.52 -2.22
CA ARG A 142 3.64 2.10 -0.85
C ARG A 142 2.21 1.59 -0.76
N SER A 143 1.29 2.17 -1.52
CA SER A 143 -0.11 1.72 -1.54
C SER A 143 -0.26 0.37 -2.23
N THR A 144 0.57 0.08 -3.24
CA THR A 144 0.62 -1.24 -3.87
C THR A 144 1.13 -2.29 -2.90
N ILE A 145 2.20 -1.98 -2.15
CA ILE A 145 2.68 -2.85 -1.07
C ILE A 145 1.61 -3.05 0.01
N ALA A 146 0.92 -1.99 0.44
CA ALA A 146 -0.18 -2.09 1.41
C ALA A 146 -1.33 -2.96 0.88
N LEU A 147 -1.63 -2.92 -0.42
CA LEU A 147 -2.64 -3.78 -1.04
C LEU A 147 -2.27 -5.26 -0.91
N THR A 148 -1.01 -5.63 -1.15
CA THR A 148 -0.52 -6.99 -0.90
C THR A 148 -0.69 -7.36 0.58
N MET A 149 -0.25 -6.48 1.49
CA MET A 149 -0.35 -6.72 2.93
C MET A 149 -1.78 -6.85 3.46
N ARG A 150 -2.75 -6.22 2.81
CA ARG A 150 -4.18 -6.40 3.13
C ARG A 150 -4.63 -7.85 2.97
N GLY A 151 -4.00 -8.62 2.07
CA GLY A 151 -4.23 -10.06 1.89
C GLY A 151 -3.67 -10.92 3.03
N THR A 152 -2.89 -10.33 3.96
CA THR A 152 -2.15 -11.05 5.00
C THR A 152 -1.26 -12.16 4.40
N PRO A 153 -0.29 -11.79 3.55
CA PRO A 153 0.54 -12.74 2.84
C PRO A 153 1.36 -13.62 3.79
N LEU A 154 1.80 -14.77 3.31
CA LEU A 154 2.64 -15.70 4.07
C LEU A 154 4.10 -15.30 3.96
N ASP A 155 4.82 -15.45 5.06
CA ASP A 155 6.27 -15.30 5.12
C ASP A 155 6.97 -16.38 4.28
N PHE A 156 8.03 -16.00 3.57
CA PHE A 156 8.78 -16.90 2.69
C PHE A 156 9.58 -17.96 3.46
N HIS A 157 9.98 -17.68 4.70
CA HIS A 157 10.78 -18.62 5.49
C HIS A 157 9.91 -19.65 6.20
N GLN A 158 8.91 -19.17 6.94
CA GLN A 158 8.16 -19.96 7.90
C GLN A 158 6.74 -20.31 7.40
N GLY A 159 6.29 -19.73 6.28
CA GLY A 159 4.92 -19.92 5.78
C GLY A 159 3.84 -19.35 6.72
N ARG A 160 4.21 -18.53 7.70
CA ARG A 160 3.27 -17.93 8.65
C ARG A 160 2.75 -16.59 8.13
N LYS A 161 1.55 -16.20 8.56
CA LYS A 161 0.95 -14.91 8.20
C LYS A 161 1.82 -13.72 8.63
N LEU A 162 2.11 -12.82 7.70
CA LEU A 162 2.77 -11.54 7.95
C LEU A 162 1.80 -10.54 8.59
N THR A 163 1.53 -10.75 9.87
CA THR A 163 0.72 -9.84 10.70
C THR A 163 1.53 -8.62 11.17
N LYS A 164 0.86 -7.59 11.69
CA LYS A 164 1.54 -6.46 12.34
C LYS A 164 2.53 -6.90 13.41
N ALA A 165 2.14 -7.83 14.27
CA ALA A 165 2.98 -8.32 15.36
C ALA A 165 4.25 -9.00 14.84
N VAL A 166 4.13 -9.77 13.75
CA VAL A 166 5.29 -10.39 13.08
C VAL A 166 6.20 -9.32 12.48
N ILE A 167 5.63 -8.32 11.81
CA ILE A 167 6.43 -7.25 11.18
C ILE A 167 7.20 -6.44 12.21
N ASP A 168 6.58 -6.13 13.35
CA ASP A 168 7.23 -5.41 14.44
C ASP A 168 8.34 -6.21 15.11
N GLY A 169 8.17 -7.53 15.23
CA GLY A 169 9.13 -8.42 15.87
C GLY A 169 10.33 -8.76 14.99
N ASP A 170 10.10 -9.05 13.71
CA ASP A 170 11.10 -9.70 12.85
C ASP A 170 11.79 -8.75 11.88
N SER A 171 11.32 -7.50 11.76
CA SER A 171 11.71 -6.55 10.70
C SER A 171 11.48 -7.09 9.29
N VAL A 172 10.76 -6.33 8.47
CA VAL A 172 10.43 -6.73 7.11
C VAL A 172 11.07 -5.80 6.10
N ASP A 173 11.81 -6.43 5.18
CA ASP A 173 12.52 -5.78 4.11
C ASP A 173 11.73 -5.85 2.81
N ASP A 174 12.01 -4.86 1.97
CA ASP A 174 11.48 -4.73 0.63
C ASP A 174 12.49 -5.34 -0.35
N HIS A 175 12.14 -6.46 -0.95
CA HIS A 175 13.07 -7.28 -1.73
C HIS A 175 12.59 -7.43 -3.16
N HIS A 176 13.55 -7.37 -4.10
CA HIS A 176 13.27 -7.63 -5.50
C HIS A 176 13.00 -9.13 -5.72
N ILE A 177 11.86 -9.49 -6.32
CA ILE A 177 11.56 -10.89 -6.69
C ILE A 177 12.66 -11.44 -7.60
N PHE A 178 13.03 -10.69 -8.63
CA PHE A 178 14.26 -10.91 -9.39
C PHE A 178 15.33 -9.95 -8.86
N PRO A 179 16.30 -10.42 -8.07
CA PRO A 179 17.31 -9.55 -7.49
C PRO A 179 18.08 -8.78 -8.55
N ARG A 180 18.36 -7.49 -8.29
CA ARG A 180 19.13 -6.64 -9.21
C ARG A 180 20.44 -7.30 -9.65
N GLY A 181 21.21 -7.85 -8.70
CA GLY A 181 22.47 -8.51 -9.01
C GLY A 181 22.31 -9.73 -9.93
N PHE A 182 21.21 -10.49 -9.80
CA PHE A 182 20.90 -11.58 -10.73
C PHE A 182 20.60 -11.06 -12.15
N LEU A 183 19.80 -9.99 -12.26
CA LEU A 183 19.45 -9.41 -13.56
C LEU A 183 20.66 -8.78 -14.27
N GLU A 184 21.56 -8.15 -13.52
CA GLU A 184 22.82 -7.61 -14.02
C GLU A 184 23.75 -8.74 -14.51
N ASP A 185 23.95 -9.79 -13.69
CA ASP A 185 24.80 -10.94 -14.03
C ASP A 185 24.26 -11.71 -15.25
N SER A 186 22.94 -11.86 -15.37
CA SER A 186 22.26 -12.55 -16.49
C SER A 186 21.94 -11.65 -17.69
N ARG A 187 22.27 -10.36 -17.63
CA ARG A 187 22.02 -9.35 -18.69
C ARG A 187 20.56 -9.26 -19.14
N GLN A 188 19.62 -9.51 -18.24
CA GLN A 188 18.20 -9.35 -18.51
C GLN A 188 17.78 -7.89 -18.30
N ALA A 189 17.16 -7.30 -19.32
CA ALA A 189 16.67 -5.93 -19.26
C ALA A 189 15.19 -5.88 -18.85
N GLY A 190 14.77 -4.76 -18.28
CA GLY A 190 13.37 -4.50 -17.94
C GLY A 190 13.24 -3.53 -16.78
N PRO A 191 12.02 -3.34 -16.27
CA PRO A 191 11.74 -2.39 -15.20
C PRO A 191 12.13 -2.99 -13.83
N VAL A 192 13.43 -3.13 -13.57
CA VAL A 192 13.99 -3.77 -12.37
C VAL A 192 13.37 -3.23 -11.07
N ASP A 193 13.21 -1.90 -10.98
CA ASP A 193 12.67 -1.21 -9.80
C ASP A 193 11.15 -1.02 -9.81
N SER A 194 10.43 -1.67 -10.74
CA SER A 194 8.98 -1.66 -10.70
C SER A 194 8.50 -2.34 -9.44
N VAL A 195 7.49 -1.77 -8.77
CA VAL A 195 6.82 -2.38 -7.61
C VAL A 195 6.30 -3.80 -7.88
N LEU A 196 6.06 -4.14 -9.15
CA LEU A 196 5.66 -5.49 -9.56
C LEU A 196 6.79 -6.53 -9.39
N ASN A 197 8.04 -6.09 -9.34
CA ASN A 197 9.21 -6.91 -9.04
C ASN A 197 9.58 -6.84 -7.56
N HIS A 198 8.67 -6.49 -6.65
CA HIS A 198 8.96 -6.35 -5.23
C HIS A 198 8.00 -7.15 -4.34
N THR A 199 8.51 -7.60 -3.21
CA THR A 199 7.74 -8.26 -2.14
C THR A 199 8.30 -7.88 -0.77
N LEU A 200 7.49 -8.09 0.27
CA LEU A 200 7.89 -7.92 1.65
C LEU A 200 8.25 -9.27 2.26
N ILE A 201 9.50 -9.42 2.69
CA ILE A 201 10.02 -10.63 3.33
C ILE A 201 10.77 -10.27 4.61
N ASP A 202 10.87 -11.19 5.56
CA ASP A 202 11.67 -10.95 6.76
C ASP A 202 13.16 -10.74 6.41
N LYS A 203 13.87 -10.01 7.27
CA LYS A 203 15.27 -9.66 7.07
C LYS A 203 16.19 -10.87 6.94
N ILE A 204 15.92 -11.97 7.65
CA ILE A 204 16.75 -13.18 7.60
C ILE A 204 16.60 -13.85 6.23
N THR A 205 15.37 -13.93 5.71
CA THR A 205 15.12 -14.41 4.34
C THR A 205 15.77 -13.53 3.30
N ASN A 206 15.65 -12.21 3.43
CA ASN A 206 16.31 -11.27 2.51
C ASN A 206 17.82 -11.54 2.41
N ILE A 207 18.49 -11.72 3.55
CA ILE A 207 19.92 -12.07 3.60
C ILE A 207 20.19 -13.44 2.94
N ARG A 208 19.35 -14.45 3.20
CA ARG A 208 19.51 -15.81 2.65
C ARG A 208 19.32 -15.86 1.13
N ILE A 209 18.38 -15.08 0.59
CA ILE A 209 18.14 -14.97 -0.85
C ILE A 209 19.29 -14.21 -1.52
N GLY A 210 19.65 -13.04 -0.98
CA GLY A 210 20.73 -12.22 -1.51
C GLY A 210 20.53 -11.89 -2.99
N LYS A 211 21.47 -12.31 -3.85
CA LYS A 211 21.43 -12.11 -5.31
C LYS A 211 21.09 -13.37 -6.10
N LYS A 212 20.53 -14.41 -5.46
CA LYS A 212 20.19 -15.67 -6.12
C LYS A 212 19.07 -15.47 -7.16
N ALA A 213 19.09 -16.27 -8.21
CA ALA A 213 17.99 -16.32 -9.17
C ALA A 213 16.70 -16.84 -8.50
N PRO A 214 15.50 -16.41 -8.95
CA PRO A 214 14.21 -16.94 -8.49
C PRO A 214 14.14 -18.46 -8.44
N SER A 215 14.55 -19.13 -9.52
CA SER A 215 14.51 -20.60 -9.58
C SER A 215 15.33 -21.25 -8.48
N VAL A 216 16.43 -20.63 -8.05
CA VAL A 216 17.34 -21.17 -7.04
C VAL A 216 16.73 -21.03 -5.65
N TYR A 217 16.35 -19.82 -5.24
CA TYR A 217 15.83 -19.65 -3.87
C TYR A 217 14.44 -20.27 -3.70
N ILE A 218 13.62 -20.33 -4.76
CA ILE A 218 12.32 -21.02 -4.71
C ILE A 218 12.54 -22.54 -4.62
N GLN A 219 13.56 -23.09 -5.30
CA GLN A 219 13.90 -24.51 -5.14
C GLN A 219 14.45 -24.82 -3.74
N ASP A 220 15.27 -23.93 -3.18
CA ASP A 220 15.73 -24.02 -1.78
C ASP A 220 14.51 -24.07 -0.83
N MET A 221 13.52 -23.20 -1.03
CA MET A 221 12.27 -23.20 -0.25
C MET A 221 11.48 -24.50 -0.44
N ALA A 222 11.29 -24.96 -1.69
CA ALA A 222 10.50 -26.14 -2.00
C ALA A 222 11.09 -27.43 -1.43
N THR A 223 12.41 -27.50 -1.30
CA THR A 223 13.11 -28.64 -0.69
C THR A 223 12.78 -28.76 0.81
N GLU A 224 12.64 -27.63 1.51
CA GLU A 224 12.38 -27.60 2.95
C GLU A 224 10.88 -27.60 3.30
N LEU A 225 10.08 -26.84 2.54
CA LEU A 225 8.67 -26.57 2.82
C LEU A 225 7.70 -27.44 2.02
N GLY A 226 8.18 -28.06 0.95
CA GLY A 226 7.36 -28.74 -0.04
C GLY A 226 6.72 -27.79 -1.05
N GLU A 227 6.51 -28.30 -2.27
CA GLU A 227 6.03 -27.51 -3.41
C GLU A 227 4.68 -26.83 -3.14
N LYS A 228 3.77 -27.52 -2.47
CA LYS A 228 2.42 -27.01 -2.17
C LYS A 228 2.47 -25.72 -1.34
N LEU A 229 3.25 -25.70 -0.27
CA LEU A 229 3.34 -24.54 0.61
C LEU A 229 4.05 -23.38 -0.09
N VAL A 230 5.06 -23.66 -0.92
CA VAL A 230 5.72 -22.61 -1.73
C VAL A 230 4.74 -21.95 -2.70
N MET A 231 3.89 -22.72 -3.38
CA MET A 231 2.85 -22.16 -4.24
C MET A 231 1.88 -21.27 -3.45
N GLU A 232 1.41 -21.73 -2.28
CA GLU A 232 0.54 -20.93 -1.41
C GLU A 232 1.21 -19.64 -0.93
N ILE A 233 2.52 -19.68 -0.61
CA ILE A 233 3.31 -18.49 -0.26
C ILE A 233 3.33 -17.52 -1.45
N LEU A 234 3.74 -17.96 -2.63
CA LEU A 234 3.86 -17.09 -3.81
C LEU A 234 2.50 -16.44 -4.17
N GLU A 235 1.44 -17.25 -4.21
CA GLU A 235 0.09 -16.77 -4.53
C GLU A 235 -0.43 -15.77 -3.49
N SER A 236 -0.10 -15.95 -2.20
CA SER A 236 -0.49 -15.01 -1.15
C SER A 236 0.10 -13.60 -1.33
N HIS A 237 1.22 -13.49 -2.06
CA HIS A 237 1.85 -12.22 -2.45
C HIS A 237 1.38 -11.70 -3.83
N GLY A 238 0.50 -12.44 -4.51
CA GLY A 238 0.08 -12.13 -5.88
C GLY A 238 1.12 -12.50 -6.94
N LEU A 239 2.07 -13.38 -6.60
CA LEU A 239 3.10 -13.88 -7.52
C LEU A 239 2.62 -15.17 -8.21
N PRO A 240 3.11 -15.45 -9.43
CA PRO A 240 2.75 -16.69 -10.12
C PRO A 240 3.33 -17.92 -9.39
N GLY A 241 2.46 -18.81 -8.93
CA GLY A 241 2.82 -20.08 -8.28
C GLY A 241 3.04 -21.26 -9.25
N ASP A 242 3.15 -21.02 -10.56
CA ASP A 242 3.34 -22.09 -11.55
C ASP A 242 4.74 -22.71 -11.47
N VAL A 243 4.80 -24.05 -11.33
CA VAL A 243 6.01 -24.86 -11.34
C VAL A 243 6.83 -24.75 -12.64
N ASN A 244 6.19 -24.36 -13.74
CA ASN A 244 6.82 -24.09 -15.03
C ASN A 244 6.81 -22.59 -15.39
N GLY A 245 6.47 -21.73 -14.43
CA GLY A 245 6.29 -20.30 -14.65
C GLY A 245 7.61 -19.53 -14.78
N SER A 246 7.46 -18.23 -15.05
CA SER A 246 8.58 -17.29 -15.23
C SER A 246 9.56 -17.23 -14.07
N LEU A 247 9.09 -17.44 -12.83
CA LEU A 247 9.97 -17.53 -11.66
C LEU A 247 10.86 -18.78 -11.69
N ARG A 248 10.34 -19.90 -12.18
CA ARG A 248 11.08 -21.18 -12.23
C ARG A 248 12.05 -21.24 -13.42
N SER A 249 11.73 -20.55 -14.51
CA SER A 249 12.61 -20.39 -15.68
C SER A 249 13.56 -19.19 -15.60
N ASN A 250 13.46 -18.36 -14.56
CA ASN A 250 14.15 -17.08 -14.44
C ASN A 250 13.91 -16.11 -15.61
N ASP A 251 12.73 -16.16 -16.23
CA ASP A 251 12.36 -15.28 -17.34
C ASP A 251 11.74 -13.98 -16.83
N PHE A 252 12.56 -12.94 -16.71
CA PHE A 252 12.10 -11.64 -16.22
C PHE A 252 11.14 -10.95 -17.19
N ALA A 253 11.30 -11.17 -18.50
CA ALA A 253 10.45 -10.56 -19.52
C ALA A 253 9.04 -11.18 -19.54
N ALA A 254 8.92 -12.47 -19.25
CA ALA A 254 7.63 -13.13 -19.06
C ALA A 254 7.01 -12.82 -17.69
N PHE A 255 7.82 -12.60 -16.65
CA PHE A 255 7.34 -12.20 -15.32
C PHE A 255 6.80 -10.77 -15.28
N SER A 256 7.60 -9.81 -15.75
CA SER A 256 7.16 -8.43 -15.84
C SER A 256 6.12 -8.36 -16.95
N PRO A 257 4.85 -7.96 -16.69
CA PRO A 257 3.86 -7.85 -17.76
C PRO A 257 4.48 -6.99 -18.87
N GLY A 258 4.58 -7.50 -20.10
CA GLY A 258 5.38 -6.80 -21.12
C GLY A 258 5.84 -7.61 -22.33
N GLY A 259 5.93 -8.94 -22.28
CA GLY A 259 6.06 -9.72 -23.51
C GLY A 259 4.82 -9.52 -24.37
N SER A 260 4.96 -8.95 -25.57
CA SER A 260 3.87 -9.02 -26.54
C SER A 260 3.61 -10.51 -26.81
N ARG A 261 2.41 -10.98 -26.52
CA ARG A 261 1.78 -12.00 -27.35
C ARG A 261 0.87 -11.27 -28.34
N THR A 262 1.54 -10.57 -29.24
CA THR A 262 1.16 -10.31 -30.64
C THR A 262 2.45 -9.99 -31.37
#